data_AF-A0A534KDF7-F1
#
_entry.id   AF-A0A534KDF7-F1
#
_cell.length_a   1.000
_cell.length_b   1.000
_cell.length_c   1.000
_cell.angle_alpha   90.00
_cell.angle_beta   90.00
_cell.angle_gamma   90.00
#
_symmetry.space_group_name_H-M   'P 1'
#
loop_
_entity.id
_entity.type
_entity.pdbx_description
1 polymer ?
#
loop_
_entity_poly.entity_id
_entity_poly.type
_entity_poly.pdbx_seq_one_letter_code
_entity_poly.pdbx_strand_id
1 'polypeptide(L)'
;MVLTALTPDEALSKPLLRKQRPRRFGSRRVLQRCQEESELKRGQIQTRTNMGVLLTPITIRHPTMLGALRGRSIAVDGNLELYQFLSIMRTRDGRPLQDSHGRITSHLNGLMFRTTRLLVDYDIRPVFVFDGPPPELKREEIRRRREAREKSQREYETAVASGDLATAWSKAVMTSRLTRPMVEEAKTLLTLLGVPWVQAPSEGEAQAAFLAHRGDVWAAGSKDYDSLLFGAPRLLRFLAVASTEFLPSRGRSRAVPPEILDLDENLRALGLSREQLIDVAILVGTDFNVGVKGIGPKTAVKRIREWGAIGRAPLEVREALPVNVETIQSFFQNPPVSTEPVAPIGEPDDHGLYRFLCDERGFARDRIEKVIARLDRATSRQTTLDI
;
A
#
# COMPACT_ATOMS: atom_id res chain seq x y z
N MET A 1 29.08 19.96 0.87
CA MET A 1 27.97 20.85 1.26
C MET A 1 26.86 20.00 1.85
N VAL A 2 26.68 20.09 3.16
CA VAL A 2 25.71 19.29 3.92
C VAL A 2 24.31 19.83 3.61
N LEU A 3 23.52 19.09 2.84
CA LEU A 3 22.11 19.39 2.59
C LEU A 3 21.30 18.74 3.72
N THR A 4 20.90 19.56 4.70
CA THR A 4 19.98 19.20 5.77
C THR A 4 18.64 18.75 5.19
N ALA A 5 18.25 17.51 5.50
CA ALA A 5 16.90 17.00 5.23
C ALA A 5 15.92 17.70 6.19
N LEU A 6 14.85 18.28 5.65
CA LEU A 6 13.75 18.77 6.48
C LEU A 6 12.98 17.60 7.06
N THR A 7 12.61 17.72 8.33
CA THR A 7 11.59 16.85 8.92
C THR A 7 10.22 17.16 8.29
N PRO A 8 9.27 16.20 8.29
CA PRO A 8 7.96 16.41 7.67
C PRO A 8 7.15 17.61 8.21
N ASP A 9 7.45 18.10 9.41
CA ASP A 9 6.75 19.24 10.03
C ASP A 9 7.21 20.61 9.53
N GLU A 10 8.46 20.76 9.06
CA GLU A 10 9.02 22.08 8.71
C GLU A 10 8.62 22.56 7.29
N ALA A 11 7.97 21.71 6.49
CA ALA A 11 7.56 22.03 5.12
C ALA A 11 6.24 22.82 5.03
N LEU A 12 5.53 23.08 6.14
CA LEU A 12 4.13 23.53 6.12
C LEU A 12 3.86 24.94 6.66
N SER A 13 4.87 25.72 7.05
CA SER A 13 4.67 27.13 7.42
C SER A 13 5.13 28.08 6.31
N LYS A 14 4.18 28.65 5.54
CA LYS A 14 4.41 29.87 4.77
C LYS A 14 3.36 30.95 5.08
N PRO A 15 3.74 32.24 5.06
CA PRO A 15 2.89 33.33 5.53
C PRO A 15 1.83 33.75 4.50
N LEU A 16 0.66 34.17 5.02
CA LEU A 16 -0.48 34.70 4.28
C LEU A 16 -0.12 35.95 3.46
N LEU A 17 -0.08 35.82 2.13
CA LEU A 17 -0.03 36.96 1.21
C LEU A 17 -1.43 37.56 1.00
N ARG A 18 -1.54 38.87 1.27
CA ARG A 18 -2.74 39.71 1.14
C ARG A 18 -3.31 39.68 -0.29
N LYS A 19 -4.62 39.47 -0.42
CA LYS A 19 -5.39 39.49 -1.68
C LYS A 19 -5.41 40.90 -2.32
N GLN A 20 -5.03 41.01 -3.59
CA GLN A 20 -5.48 42.09 -4.48
C GLN A 20 -6.55 41.54 -5.46
N ARG A 21 -7.60 42.34 -5.73
CA ARG A 21 -8.77 41.97 -6.56
C ARG A 21 -8.46 42.07 -8.07
N PRO A 22 -9.04 41.23 -8.95
CA PRO A 22 -8.85 41.35 -10.40
C PRO A 22 -9.89 42.28 -11.07
N ARG A 23 -9.43 43.02 -12.09
CA ARG A 23 -10.25 43.84 -13.00
C ARG A 23 -10.87 42.97 -14.12
N ARG A 24 -12.10 43.31 -14.54
CA ARG A 24 -12.90 42.63 -15.57
C ARG A 24 -12.39 42.93 -16.99
N PHE A 25 -12.36 41.92 -17.87
CA PHE A 25 -12.36 42.10 -19.33
C PHE A 25 -13.12 40.99 -20.07
N GLY A 26 -14.09 41.40 -20.90
CA GLY A 26 -14.37 40.92 -22.26
C GLY A 26 -14.74 39.46 -22.53
N SER A 27 -16.04 39.15 -22.56
CA SER A 27 -16.61 37.87 -22.99
C SER A 27 -16.75 37.81 -24.52
N ARG A 28 -16.13 36.81 -25.18
CA ARG A 28 -16.64 36.09 -26.37
C ARG A 28 -15.64 35.09 -26.98
N ARG A 29 -14.34 35.16 -26.68
CA ARG A 29 -13.34 34.13 -27.06
C ARG A 29 -13.20 32.97 -26.07
N VAL A 30 -13.80 33.07 -24.88
CA VAL A 30 -13.71 32.06 -23.81
C VAL A 30 -14.67 30.89 -24.05
N LEU A 31 -15.83 31.12 -24.68
CA LEU A 31 -16.86 30.10 -24.84
C LEU A 31 -16.50 29.00 -25.85
N GLN A 32 -15.72 29.31 -26.88
CA GLN A 32 -15.32 28.32 -27.90
C GLN A 32 -14.17 27.42 -27.40
N ARG A 33 -13.23 27.98 -26.62
CA ARG A 33 -12.20 27.20 -25.90
C ARG A 33 -12.81 26.31 -24.81
N CYS A 34 -13.89 26.73 -24.16
CA CYS A 34 -14.56 25.90 -23.15
C CYS A 34 -15.27 24.67 -23.74
N GLN A 35 -15.66 24.68 -25.02
CA GLN A 35 -16.27 23.52 -25.67
C GLN A 35 -15.20 22.50 -26.12
N GLU A 36 -14.10 22.95 -26.72
CA GLU A 36 -12.97 22.07 -27.10
C GLU A 36 -12.23 21.50 -25.86
N GLU A 37 -12.08 22.27 -24.78
CA GLU A 37 -11.56 21.74 -23.51
C GLU A 37 -12.51 20.74 -22.82
N SER A 38 -13.81 20.79 -23.12
CA SER A 38 -14.80 19.86 -22.56
C SER A 38 -14.81 18.50 -23.25
N GLU A 39 -14.37 18.43 -24.50
CA GLU A 39 -14.21 17.17 -25.25
C GLU A 39 -12.85 16.52 -24.98
N LEU A 40 -11.78 17.30 -24.82
CA LEU A 40 -10.47 16.77 -24.40
C LEU A 40 -10.48 16.22 -22.96
N LYS A 41 -11.35 16.74 -22.08
CA LYS A 41 -11.53 16.26 -20.69
C LYS A 41 -12.36 14.99 -20.56
N ARG A 42 -13.04 14.51 -21.63
CA ARG A 42 -13.76 13.22 -21.63
C ARG A 42 -12.87 12.02 -21.97
N GLY A 43 -11.64 12.27 -22.47
CA GLY A 43 -10.69 11.23 -22.88
C GLY A 43 -9.70 10.76 -21.80
N GLN A 44 -9.67 11.40 -20.63
CA GLN A 44 -8.82 10.98 -19.51
C GLN A 44 -9.66 10.23 -18.47
N ILE A 45 -10.01 9.00 -18.79
CA ILE A 45 -10.33 8.00 -17.77
C ILE A 45 -9.07 7.89 -16.92
N GLN A 46 -9.14 8.53 -15.76
CA GLN A 46 -8.16 8.44 -14.70
C GLN A 46 -8.05 6.95 -14.36
N THR A 47 -7.02 6.29 -14.90
CA THR A 47 -6.55 5.02 -14.36
C THR A 47 -6.04 5.35 -12.96
N ARG A 48 -6.97 5.37 -12.00
CA ARG A 48 -6.63 5.00 -10.64
C ARG A 48 -5.87 3.69 -10.82
N THR A 49 -4.58 3.69 -10.56
CA THR A 49 -3.83 2.47 -10.27
C THR A 49 -4.40 1.92 -8.99
N ASN A 50 -5.57 1.31 -9.11
CA ASN A 50 -6.17 0.50 -8.09
C ASN A 50 -5.34 -0.76 -8.12
N MET A 51 -4.34 -0.82 -7.23
CA MET A 51 -3.65 -2.07 -6.93
C MET A 51 -4.68 -2.99 -6.25
N GLY A 52 -4.80 -4.23 -6.72
CA GLY A 52 -5.80 -5.18 -6.24
C GLY A 52 -7.26 -4.87 -6.66
N VAL A 53 -8.18 -5.64 -6.07
CA VAL A 53 -9.62 -5.59 -6.40
C VAL A 53 -10.32 -4.32 -5.87
N LEU A 54 -11.24 -3.75 -6.66
CA LEU A 54 -12.04 -2.60 -6.24
C LEU A 54 -13.27 -3.03 -5.41
N LEU A 55 -13.15 -3.15 -4.08
CA LEU A 55 -14.30 -3.43 -3.20
C LEU A 55 -14.81 -2.22 -2.40
N THR A 56 -14.12 -1.07 -2.51
CA THR A 56 -14.48 0.19 -1.85
C THR A 56 -15.98 0.57 -1.92
N PRO A 57 -16.69 0.41 -3.07
CA PRO A 57 -18.09 0.85 -3.17
C PRO A 57 -19.12 -0.04 -2.47
N ILE A 58 -18.71 -1.22 -1.99
CA ILE A 58 -19.60 -2.24 -1.41
C ILE A 58 -19.20 -2.65 0.02
N THR A 59 -18.05 -2.18 0.50
CA THR A 59 -17.54 -2.57 1.83
C THR A 59 -17.89 -1.55 2.91
N ILE A 60 -18.35 -2.06 4.04
CA ILE A 60 -18.46 -1.35 5.31
C ILE A 60 -17.05 -1.24 5.90
N ARG A 61 -16.70 -0.01 6.30
CA ARG A 61 -15.38 0.37 6.79
C ARG A 61 -15.55 1.26 8.01
N HIS A 62 -14.81 0.96 9.06
CA HIS A 62 -14.83 1.71 10.31
C HIS A 62 -13.54 2.51 10.46
N PRO A 63 -13.58 3.84 10.26
CA PRO A 63 -12.43 4.69 10.55
C PRO A 63 -12.02 4.56 12.02
N THR A 64 -10.71 4.53 12.27
CA THR A 64 -10.14 4.43 13.61
C THR A 64 -8.90 5.32 13.74
N MET A 65 -8.22 5.23 14.88
CA MET A 65 -6.94 5.88 15.14
C MET A 65 -5.93 4.86 15.60
N LEU A 66 -4.64 5.11 15.34
CA LEU A 66 -3.57 4.19 15.76
C LEU A 66 -3.56 3.95 17.28
N GLY A 67 -3.92 4.95 18.09
CA GLY A 67 -4.02 4.79 19.55
C GLY A 67 -5.07 3.77 20.00
N ALA A 68 -6.13 3.55 19.22
CA ALA A 68 -7.15 2.54 19.50
C ALA A 68 -6.68 1.11 19.19
N LEU A 69 -5.52 0.96 18.54
CA LEU A 69 -4.91 -0.31 18.17
C LEU A 69 -3.78 -0.72 19.12
N ARG A 70 -3.64 -0.03 20.27
CA ARG A 70 -2.64 -0.36 21.29
C ARG A 70 -2.73 -1.82 21.71
N GLY A 71 -1.57 -2.48 21.82
CA GLY A 71 -1.42 -3.89 22.15
C GLY A 71 -1.81 -4.86 21.04
N ARG A 72 -2.28 -4.39 19.88
CA ARG A 72 -2.70 -5.28 18.77
C ARG A 72 -1.51 -5.71 17.94
N SER A 73 -1.46 -7.00 17.61
CA SER A 73 -0.55 -7.56 16.63
C SER A 73 -1.15 -7.51 15.22
N ILE A 74 -0.36 -7.11 14.22
CA ILE A 74 -0.83 -6.91 12.84
C ILE A 74 0.13 -7.58 11.86
N ALA A 75 -0.36 -8.47 11.00
CA ALA A 75 0.44 -9.02 9.90
C ALA A 75 0.45 -8.04 8.72
N VAL A 76 1.54 -7.31 8.53
CA VAL A 76 1.67 -6.23 7.54
C VAL A 76 2.23 -6.79 6.23
N ASP A 77 1.59 -6.48 5.11
CA ASP A 77 2.17 -6.75 3.78
C ASP A 77 3.46 -5.93 3.60
N GLY A 78 4.59 -6.61 3.67
CA GLY A 78 5.91 -6.02 3.59
C GLY A 78 6.22 -5.49 2.20
N ASN A 79 5.89 -6.23 1.15
CA ASN A 79 6.17 -5.81 -0.23
C ASN A 79 5.44 -4.50 -0.55
N LEU A 80 4.15 -4.43 -0.21
CA LEU A 80 3.33 -3.24 -0.41
C LEU A 80 3.83 -2.05 0.40
N GLU A 81 4.26 -2.26 1.65
CA GLU A 81 4.81 -1.20 2.50
C GLU A 81 6.15 -0.66 1.95
N LEU A 82 7.05 -1.52 1.48
CA LEU A 82 8.29 -1.09 0.84
C LEU A 82 8.03 -0.28 -0.44
N TYR A 83 7.06 -0.69 -1.27
CA TYR A 83 6.64 0.08 -2.44
C TYR A 83 6.13 1.47 -2.05
N GLN A 84 5.34 1.58 -0.99
CA GLN A 84 4.86 2.88 -0.49
C GLN A 84 6.03 3.78 -0.07
N PHE A 85 7.03 3.26 0.63
CA PHE A 85 8.21 4.04 1.01
C PHE A 85 9.00 4.53 -0.21
N LEU A 86 9.17 3.70 -1.23
CA LEU A 86 9.85 4.10 -2.48
C LEU A 86 9.10 5.19 -3.25
N SER A 87 7.77 5.14 -3.21
CA SER A 87 6.91 6.13 -3.85
C SER A 87 6.89 7.47 -3.10
N ILE A 88 6.91 7.46 -1.76
CA ILE A 88 6.71 8.66 -0.93
C ILE A 88 8.04 9.30 -0.50
N MET A 89 9.06 8.50 -0.16
CA MET A 89 10.32 9.00 0.39
C MET A 89 11.27 9.39 -0.73
N ARG A 90 11.12 10.63 -1.18
CA ARG A 90 11.88 11.22 -2.27
C ARG A 90 12.44 12.57 -1.87
N THR A 91 13.54 12.96 -2.49
CA THR A 91 14.09 14.31 -2.41
C THR A 91 13.14 15.30 -3.10
N ARG A 92 13.37 16.61 -2.91
CA ARG A 92 12.49 17.66 -3.47
C ARG A 92 12.40 17.63 -5.00
N ASP A 93 13.45 17.17 -5.66
CA ASP A 93 13.52 16.98 -7.11
C ASP A 93 12.91 15.64 -7.57
N GLY A 94 12.28 14.88 -6.66
CA GLY A 94 11.57 13.66 -6.98
C GLY A 94 12.44 12.42 -7.09
N ARG A 95 13.76 12.50 -6.84
CA ARG A 95 14.63 11.32 -6.84
C ARG A 95 14.41 10.50 -5.55
N PRO A 96 14.51 9.16 -5.60
CA PRO A 96 14.57 8.35 -4.39
C PRO A 96 15.71 8.78 -3.47
N LEU A 97 15.57 8.53 -2.17
CA LEU A 97 16.70 8.66 -1.24
C LEU A 97 17.76 7.62 -1.59
N GLN A 98 19.01 8.05 -1.57
CA GLN A 98 20.16 7.23 -1.94
C GLN A 98 21.32 7.47 -0.98
N ASP A 99 22.23 6.50 -0.90
CA ASP A 99 23.52 6.68 -0.25
C ASP A 99 24.57 7.30 -1.19
N SER A 100 25.81 7.45 -0.71
CA SER A 100 26.93 8.02 -1.48
C SER A 100 27.32 7.21 -2.72
N HIS A 101 26.92 5.93 -2.78
CA HIS A 101 27.17 5.02 -3.91
C HIS A 101 25.98 4.94 -4.88
N GLY A 102 24.93 5.75 -4.67
CA GLY A 102 23.73 5.78 -5.50
C GLY A 102 22.76 4.63 -5.25
N ARG A 103 22.96 3.82 -4.19
CA ARG A 103 22.02 2.75 -3.81
C ARG A 103 20.80 3.38 -3.16
N ILE A 104 19.61 2.96 -3.56
CA ILE A 104 18.35 3.48 -3.02
C ILE A 104 18.22 3.04 -1.56
N THR A 105 17.85 3.97 -0.66
CA THR A 105 17.69 3.73 0.79
C THR A 105 16.31 4.16 1.32
N SER A 106 15.42 4.63 0.45
CA SER A 106 14.05 5.04 0.80
C SER A 106 13.28 3.97 1.58
N HIS A 107 13.40 2.70 1.17
CA HIS A 107 12.72 1.57 1.80
C HIS A 107 13.21 1.32 3.23
N LEU A 108 14.52 1.36 3.47
CA LEU A 108 15.11 1.21 4.80
C LEU A 108 14.72 2.35 5.73
N ASN A 109 14.79 3.58 5.22
CA ASN A 109 14.43 4.77 5.98
C ASN A 109 12.96 4.70 6.45
N GLY A 110 12.06 4.36 5.53
CA GLY A 110 10.65 4.26 5.84
C GLY A 110 10.32 3.12 6.79
N LEU A 111 10.92 1.95 6.55
CA LEU A 111 10.69 0.78 7.39
C LEU A 111 11.16 1.03 8.82
N MET A 112 12.38 1.55 9.01
CA MET A 112 12.93 1.87 10.32
C MET A 112 11.99 2.81 11.09
N PHE A 113 11.70 3.99 10.54
CA PHE A 113 10.90 4.98 11.26
C PHE A 113 9.45 4.56 11.47
N ARG A 114 8.83 3.90 10.49
CA ARG A 114 7.45 3.42 10.62
C ARG A 114 7.36 2.36 11.71
N THR A 115 8.24 1.37 11.67
CA THR A 115 8.25 0.26 12.62
C THR A 115 8.53 0.73 14.03
N THR A 116 9.56 1.57 14.25
CA THR A 116 9.82 2.18 15.56
C THR A 116 8.61 2.96 16.07
N ARG A 117 7.90 3.69 15.20
CA ARG A 117 6.73 4.47 15.61
C ARG A 117 5.56 3.58 16.03
N LEU A 118 5.28 2.52 15.26
CA LEU A 118 4.23 1.55 15.59
C LEU A 118 4.49 0.89 16.94
N LEU A 119 5.73 0.44 17.18
CA LEU A 119 6.14 -0.19 18.43
C LEU A 119 6.13 0.79 19.62
N VAL A 120 6.83 1.91 19.50
CA VAL A 120 7.13 2.78 20.66
C VAL A 120 5.97 3.70 20.99
N ASP A 121 5.33 4.31 19.99
CA ASP A 121 4.34 5.35 20.23
C ASP A 121 2.93 4.76 20.39
N TYR A 122 2.66 3.66 19.69
CA TYR A 122 1.33 3.04 19.64
C TYR A 122 1.26 1.65 20.26
N ASP A 123 2.39 1.01 20.59
CA ASP A 123 2.44 -0.37 21.09
C ASP A 123 1.63 -1.33 20.18
N ILE A 124 1.73 -1.08 18.86
CA ILE A 124 1.27 -1.99 17.81
C ILE A 124 2.44 -2.91 17.50
N ARG A 125 2.17 -4.22 17.43
CA ARG A 125 3.16 -5.28 17.26
C ARG A 125 3.13 -5.81 15.82
N PRO A 126 3.86 -5.22 14.86
CA PRO A 126 3.83 -5.67 13.48
C PRO A 126 4.56 -7.00 13.31
N VAL A 127 4.04 -7.84 12.43
CA VAL A 127 4.71 -8.99 11.82
C VAL A 127 4.74 -8.73 10.33
N PHE A 128 5.92 -8.54 9.74
CA PHE A 128 6.00 -8.24 8.30
C PHE A 128 5.94 -9.54 7.49
N VAL A 129 5.11 -9.56 6.45
CA VAL A 129 4.95 -10.72 5.57
C VAL A 129 5.46 -10.37 4.18
N PHE A 130 6.45 -11.11 3.69
CA PHE A 130 7.05 -10.90 2.37
C PHE A 130 6.59 -11.97 1.38
N ASP A 131 6.33 -11.55 0.14
CA ASP A 131 5.89 -12.47 -0.93
C ASP A 131 6.97 -13.51 -1.23
N GLY A 132 6.53 -14.72 -1.54
CA GLY A 132 7.30 -15.75 -2.22
C GLY A 132 7.26 -15.60 -3.73
N PRO A 133 7.59 -16.67 -4.48
CA PRO A 133 7.41 -16.70 -5.93
C PRO A 133 5.95 -16.43 -6.31
N PRO A 134 5.67 -15.51 -7.25
CA PRO A 134 4.31 -15.23 -7.68
C PRO A 134 3.72 -16.44 -8.40
N PRO A 135 2.41 -16.71 -8.25
CA PRO A 135 1.76 -17.80 -8.96
C PRO A 135 1.71 -17.52 -10.46
N GLU A 136 1.58 -18.57 -11.28
CA GLU A 136 1.50 -18.40 -12.74
C GLU A 136 0.36 -17.47 -13.18
N LEU A 137 -0.72 -17.46 -12.40
CA LEU A 137 -1.89 -16.62 -12.56
C LEU A 137 -1.55 -15.11 -12.61
N LYS A 138 -0.46 -14.66 -11.96
CA LYS A 138 -0.03 -13.25 -11.95
C LYS A 138 0.89 -12.84 -13.10
N ARG A 139 1.33 -13.77 -13.97
CA ARG A 139 2.31 -13.46 -15.04
C ARG A 139 1.87 -12.29 -15.92
N GLU A 140 0.60 -12.28 -16.33
CA GLU A 140 0.05 -11.25 -17.21
C GLU A 140 -0.04 -9.89 -16.50
N GLU A 141 -0.47 -9.86 -15.24
CA GLU A 141 -0.52 -8.63 -14.45
C GLU A 141 0.88 -8.07 -14.18
N ILE A 142 1.85 -8.93 -13.87
CA ILE A 142 3.26 -8.52 -13.72
C ILE A 142 3.80 -7.90 -15.02
N ARG A 143 3.48 -8.49 -16.18
CA ARG A 143 3.84 -7.95 -17.50
C ARG A 143 3.23 -6.56 -17.70
N ARG A 144 1.94 -6.40 -17.46
CA ARG A 144 1.23 -5.10 -17.58
C ARG A 144 1.81 -4.03 -16.66
N ARG A 145 2.10 -4.40 -15.41
CA ARG A 145 2.75 -3.50 -14.43
C ARG A 145 4.13 -3.07 -14.92
N ARG A 146 4.89 -3.98 -15.53
CA ARG A 146 6.19 -3.65 -16.13
C ARG A 146 6.05 -2.66 -17.27
N GLU A 147 5.15 -2.91 -18.22
CA GLU A 147 4.90 -2.04 -19.37
C GLU A 147 4.43 -0.64 -18.93
N ALA A 148 3.52 -0.56 -17.96
CA ALA A 148 3.03 0.70 -17.41
C ALA A 148 4.15 1.52 -16.73
N ARG A 149 5.09 0.86 -16.05
CA ARG A 149 6.27 1.51 -15.45
C ARG A 149 7.24 2.01 -16.51
N GLU A 150 7.55 1.19 -17.52
CA GLU A 150 8.42 1.59 -18.64
C GLU A 150 7.85 2.76 -19.43
N LYS A 151 6.52 2.82 -19.59
CA LYS A 151 5.83 3.99 -20.15
C LYS A 151 5.98 5.21 -19.24
N SER A 152 5.72 5.05 -17.94
CA SER A 152 5.82 6.15 -16.96
C SER A 152 7.25 6.70 -16.85
N GLN A 153 8.27 5.85 -17.02
CA GLN A 153 9.68 6.23 -17.01
C GLN A 153 10.03 7.13 -18.20
N ARG A 154 9.57 6.77 -19.42
CA ARG A 154 9.76 7.60 -20.61
C ARG A 154 9.06 8.97 -20.48
N GLU A 155 7.85 8.97 -19.91
CA GLU A 155 7.10 10.20 -19.65
C GLU A 155 7.80 11.07 -18.57
N TYR A 156 8.39 10.44 -17.56
CA TYR A 156 9.19 11.13 -16.53
C TYR A 156 10.42 11.82 -17.12
N GLU A 157 11.22 11.10 -17.91
CA GLU A 157 12.42 11.65 -18.55
C GLU A 157 12.08 12.83 -19.46
N THR A 158 11.00 12.70 -20.23
CA THR A 158 10.48 13.78 -21.08
C THR A 158 10.05 15.01 -20.26
N ALA A 159 9.34 14.80 -19.15
CA ALA A 159 8.88 15.89 -18.28
C ALA A 159 10.02 16.60 -17.55
N VAL A 160 11.07 15.87 -17.15
CA VAL A 160 12.29 16.44 -16.58
C VAL A 160 13.01 17.30 -17.64
N ALA A 161 13.16 16.78 -18.86
CA ALA A 161 13.82 17.52 -19.95
C ALA A 161 13.07 18.80 -20.35
N SER A 162 11.73 18.82 -20.24
CA SER A 162 10.90 20.00 -20.53
C SER A 162 10.70 20.94 -19.35
N GLY A 163 11.20 20.61 -18.15
CA GLY A 163 11.03 21.40 -16.93
C GLY A 163 9.63 21.34 -16.31
N ASP A 164 8.77 20.42 -16.75
CA ASP A 164 7.45 20.19 -16.15
C ASP A 164 7.57 19.39 -14.84
N LEU A 165 7.88 20.10 -13.75
CA LEU A 165 8.10 19.52 -12.43
C LEU A 165 6.87 18.79 -11.87
N ALA A 166 5.65 19.23 -12.22
CA ALA A 166 4.42 18.62 -11.71
C ALA A 166 4.19 17.24 -12.36
N THR A 167 4.34 17.16 -13.68
CA THR A 167 4.27 15.89 -14.40
C THR A 167 5.45 14.99 -14.03
N ALA A 168 6.66 15.53 -13.94
CA ALA A 168 7.84 14.78 -13.52
C ALA A 168 7.61 14.14 -12.14
N TRP A 169 7.15 14.91 -11.15
CA TRP A 169 6.83 14.36 -9.83
C TRP A 169 5.78 13.23 -9.89
N SER A 170 4.67 13.47 -10.60
CA SER A 170 3.59 12.50 -10.77
C SER A 170 4.08 11.18 -11.39
N LYS A 171 4.92 11.26 -12.42
CA LYS A 171 5.48 10.08 -13.11
C LYS A 171 6.56 9.41 -12.28
N ALA A 172 7.40 10.18 -11.58
CA ALA A 172 8.47 9.65 -10.74
C ALA A 172 7.92 8.68 -9.68
N VAL A 173 6.80 8.99 -9.03
CA VAL A 173 6.15 8.11 -8.05
C VAL A 173 5.81 6.73 -8.63
N MET A 174 5.47 6.69 -9.93
CA MET A 174 5.04 5.50 -10.67
C MET A 174 6.21 4.67 -11.22
N THR A 175 7.44 5.17 -11.19
CA THR A 175 8.63 4.46 -11.71
C THR A 175 9.32 3.61 -10.66
N SER A 176 8.88 3.67 -9.40
CA SER A 176 9.46 2.94 -8.28
C SER A 176 9.52 1.42 -8.55
N ARG A 177 10.70 0.84 -8.40
CA ARG A 177 10.94 -0.61 -8.53
C ARG A 177 11.44 -1.16 -7.20
N LEU A 178 10.70 -2.11 -6.65
CA LEU A 178 11.20 -2.96 -5.58
C LEU A 178 12.05 -4.07 -6.19
N THR A 179 13.25 -4.26 -5.66
CA THR A 179 14.19 -5.29 -6.12
C THR A 179 14.39 -6.34 -5.04
N ARG A 180 14.79 -7.55 -5.42
CA ARG A 180 15.09 -8.62 -4.46
C ARG A 180 16.14 -8.21 -3.41
N PRO A 181 17.27 -7.56 -3.78
CA PRO A 181 18.19 -7.04 -2.78
C PRO A 181 17.54 -6.10 -1.76
N MET A 182 16.62 -5.22 -2.19
CA MET A 182 15.92 -4.31 -1.27
C MET A 182 14.99 -5.04 -0.29
N VAL A 183 14.37 -6.14 -0.72
CA VAL A 183 13.57 -7.00 0.15
C VAL A 183 14.45 -7.69 1.19
N GLU A 184 15.61 -8.22 0.79
CA GLU A 184 16.57 -8.85 1.72
C GLU A 184 17.19 -7.85 2.69
N GLU A 185 17.45 -6.62 2.24
CA GLU A 185 17.86 -5.51 3.10
C GLU A 185 16.77 -5.14 4.13
N ALA A 186 15.51 -5.13 3.71
CA ALA A 186 14.39 -4.89 4.61
C ALA A 186 14.24 -5.99 5.67
N LYS A 187 14.37 -7.27 5.29
CA LYS A 187 14.39 -8.41 6.22
C LYS A 187 15.55 -8.30 7.21
N THR A 188 16.75 -7.98 6.71
CA THR A 188 17.93 -7.73 7.56
C THR A 188 17.65 -6.64 8.58
N LEU A 189 17.10 -5.50 8.15
CA LEU A 189 16.75 -4.41 9.05
C LEU A 189 15.70 -4.84 10.09
N LEU A 190 14.66 -5.58 9.71
CA LEU A 190 13.63 -6.05 10.65
C LEU A 190 14.22 -7.00 11.69
N THR A 191 15.08 -7.94 11.27
CA THR A 191 15.81 -8.82 12.19
C THR A 191 16.63 -8.00 13.19
N LEU A 192 17.38 -7.01 12.71
CA LEU A 192 18.18 -6.12 13.57
C LEU A 192 17.33 -5.25 14.50
N LEU A 193 16.09 -4.94 14.15
CA LEU A 193 15.14 -4.23 15.00
C LEU A 193 14.43 -5.15 16.01
N GLY A 194 14.68 -6.46 15.97
CA GLY A 194 13.96 -7.46 16.78
C GLY A 194 12.52 -7.70 16.31
N VAL A 195 12.17 -7.32 15.08
CA VAL A 195 10.80 -7.39 14.57
C VAL A 195 10.62 -8.63 13.69
N PRO A 196 9.62 -9.48 13.99
CA PRO A 196 9.43 -10.71 13.25
C PRO A 196 8.96 -10.44 11.82
N TRP A 197 9.44 -11.27 10.92
CA TRP A 197 8.95 -11.34 9.56
C TRP A 197 8.74 -12.79 9.11
N VAL A 198 7.84 -12.98 8.16
CA VAL A 198 7.47 -14.28 7.61
C VAL A 198 7.66 -14.27 6.11
N GLN A 199 8.26 -15.34 5.58
CA GLN A 199 8.33 -15.59 4.14
C GLN A 199 7.09 -16.37 3.71
N ALA A 200 6.21 -15.76 2.91
CA ALA A 200 5.09 -16.46 2.34
C ALA A 200 5.58 -17.48 1.27
N PRO A 201 4.93 -18.64 1.12
CA PRO A 201 5.21 -19.56 0.01
C PRO A 201 4.81 -18.98 -1.36
N SER A 202 3.82 -18.08 -1.36
CA SER A 202 3.35 -17.38 -2.54
C SER A 202 2.96 -15.94 -2.20
N GLU A 203 1.67 -15.64 -2.00
CA GLU A 203 1.20 -14.27 -1.73
C GLU A 203 1.31 -13.89 -0.25
N GLY A 204 1.90 -12.72 0.03
CA GLY A 204 2.03 -12.18 1.37
C GLY A 204 0.68 -11.87 2.02
N GLU A 205 -0.30 -11.36 1.25
CA GLU A 205 -1.66 -11.11 1.75
C GLU A 205 -2.39 -12.40 2.14
N ALA A 206 -2.14 -13.51 1.43
CA ALA A 206 -2.71 -14.81 1.79
C ALA A 206 -2.11 -15.33 3.10
N GLN A 207 -0.80 -15.21 3.26
CA GLN A 207 -0.12 -15.57 4.49
C GLN A 207 -0.57 -14.67 5.66
N ALA A 208 -0.71 -13.36 5.45
CA ALA A 208 -1.21 -12.43 6.46
C ALA A 208 -2.66 -12.76 6.88
N ALA A 209 -3.52 -13.09 5.92
CA ALA A 209 -4.88 -13.57 6.18
C ALA A 209 -4.90 -14.86 6.99
N PHE A 210 -4.04 -15.82 6.66
CA PHE A 210 -3.89 -17.07 7.40
C PHE A 210 -3.47 -16.84 8.85
N LEU A 211 -2.44 -16.01 9.10
CA LEU A 211 -1.99 -15.68 10.46
C LEU A 211 -3.10 -15.01 11.28
N ALA A 212 -3.88 -14.12 10.65
CA ALA A 212 -5.01 -13.46 11.31
C ALA A 212 -6.16 -14.42 11.61
N HIS A 213 -6.44 -15.36 10.69
CA HIS A 213 -7.47 -16.37 10.86
C HIS A 213 -7.11 -17.40 11.94
N ARG A 214 -5.84 -17.82 12.00
CA ARG A 214 -5.33 -18.74 13.02
C ARG A 214 -5.27 -18.12 14.42
N GLY A 215 -5.28 -16.79 14.50
CA GLY A 215 -5.24 -16.04 15.76
C GLY A 215 -3.85 -15.62 16.22
N ASP A 216 -2.82 -15.82 15.39
CA ASP A 216 -1.45 -15.37 15.70
C ASP A 216 -1.35 -13.84 15.72
N VAL A 217 -2.14 -13.18 14.87
CA VAL A 217 -2.28 -11.73 14.83
C VAL A 217 -3.74 -11.31 14.90
N TRP A 218 -4.00 -10.08 15.33
CA TRP A 218 -5.36 -9.56 15.45
C TRP A 218 -6.01 -9.22 14.10
N ALA A 219 -5.22 -8.78 13.12
CA ALA A 219 -5.67 -8.44 11.78
C ALA A 219 -4.56 -8.56 10.73
N ALA A 220 -4.95 -8.72 9.47
CA ALA A 220 -4.08 -8.48 8.33
C ALA A 220 -3.99 -6.97 8.05
N GLY A 221 -2.81 -6.47 7.72
CA GLY A 221 -2.52 -5.07 7.45
C GLY A 221 -2.12 -4.86 6.00
N SER A 222 -3.02 -4.32 5.19
CA SER A 222 -2.79 -4.09 3.75
C SER A 222 -3.61 -2.90 3.25
N LYS A 223 -3.17 -2.26 2.16
CA LYS A 223 -3.96 -1.26 1.44
C LYS A 223 -4.88 -1.90 0.39
N ASP A 224 -4.67 -3.15 0.05
CA ASP A 224 -5.50 -3.86 -0.92
C ASP A 224 -6.58 -4.67 -0.17
N TYR A 225 -7.49 -5.29 -0.90
CA TYR A 225 -8.61 -6.03 -0.29
C TYR A 225 -8.41 -7.54 -0.36
N ASP A 226 -7.32 -8.02 -0.97
CA ASP A 226 -7.14 -9.44 -1.26
C ASP A 226 -7.04 -10.26 0.02
N SER A 227 -6.47 -9.69 1.09
CA SER A 227 -6.49 -10.30 2.43
C SER A 227 -7.90 -10.71 2.90
N LEU A 228 -8.95 -9.94 2.60
CA LEU A 228 -10.34 -10.32 2.93
C LEU A 228 -10.81 -11.50 2.07
N LEU A 229 -10.43 -11.54 0.79
CA LEU A 229 -10.77 -12.65 -0.11
C LEU A 229 -10.09 -13.95 0.34
N PHE A 230 -8.84 -13.87 0.80
CA PHE A 230 -8.10 -14.97 1.42
C PHE A 230 -8.65 -15.36 2.81
N GLY A 231 -9.62 -14.64 3.35
CA GLY A 231 -10.33 -15.02 4.58
C GLY A 231 -9.80 -14.37 5.86
N ALA A 232 -9.06 -13.26 5.78
CA ALA A 232 -8.69 -12.50 6.96
C ALA A 232 -9.96 -12.06 7.70
N PRO A 233 -10.13 -12.39 9.00
CA PRO A 233 -11.32 -11.97 9.75
C PRO A 233 -11.39 -10.45 9.89
N ARG A 234 -10.23 -9.79 9.94
CA ARG A 234 -10.08 -8.33 9.99
C ARG A 234 -9.00 -7.88 9.04
N LEU A 235 -9.31 -6.84 8.27
CA LEU A 235 -8.36 -6.11 7.45
C LEU A 235 -8.22 -4.69 8.00
N LEU A 236 -7.01 -4.31 8.37
CA LEU A 236 -6.63 -2.97 8.77
C LEU A 236 -5.93 -2.27 7.59
N ARG A 237 -6.57 -1.24 7.04
CA ARG A 237 -6.02 -0.44 5.95
C ARG A 237 -5.40 0.84 6.48
N PHE A 238 -4.40 1.33 5.75
CA PHE A 238 -3.71 2.60 6.03
C PHE A 238 -3.06 2.64 7.42
N LEU A 239 -2.26 1.62 7.75
CA LEU A 239 -1.42 1.57 8.97
C LEU A 239 -0.36 2.70 9.03
N ALA A 240 -0.31 3.54 8.01
CA ALA A 240 0.66 4.61 7.88
C ALA A 240 0.35 5.81 8.77
N VAL A 241 1.32 6.18 9.61
CA VAL A 241 1.17 7.32 10.50
C VAL A 241 1.13 8.63 9.72
N ALA A 242 0.05 9.40 9.92
CA ALA A 242 -0.27 10.59 9.14
C ALA A 242 -0.35 10.33 7.63
N SER A 243 -1.03 9.26 7.23
CA SER A 243 -1.37 9.05 5.82
C SER A 243 -2.11 10.27 5.28
N THR A 244 -1.56 10.90 4.25
CA THR A 244 -2.23 11.99 3.54
C THR A 244 -2.39 11.63 2.08
N GLU A 245 -3.62 11.72 1.58
CA GLU A 245 -3.91 11.63 0.16
C GLU A 245 -3.88 13.04 -0.44
N PHE A 246 -2.97 13.29 -1.38
CA PHE A 246 -3.01 14.52 -2.16
C PHE A 246 -4.13 14.41 -3.19
N LEU A 247 -5.02 15.40 -3.24
CA LEU A 247 -6.11 15.50 -4.20
C LEU A 247 -5.74 16.56 -5.26
N PRO A 248 -5.17 16.20 -6.43
CA PRO A 248 -4.69 17.17 -7.42
C PRO A 248 -5.80 18.09 -7.91
N SER A 249 -7.02 17.55 -8.07
CA SER A 249 -8.21 18.28 -8.51
C SER A 249 -8.68 19.36 -7.52
N ARG A 250 -8.23 19.30 -6.26
CA ARG A 250 -8.62 20.23 -5.20
C ARG A 250 -7.44 20.96 -4.56
N GLY A 251 -6.22 20.70 -5.03
CA GLY A 251 -4.98 21.30 -4.51
C GLY A 251 -4.77 21.11 -3.00
N ARG A 252 -5.35 20.07 -2.39
CA ARG A 252 -5.30 19.85 -0.93
C ARG A 252 -4.94 18.42 -0.57
N SER A 253 -4.19 18.25 0.50
CA SER A 253 -3.95 16.96 1.14
C SER A 253 -5.04 16.68 2.17
N ARG A 254 -5.54 15.44 2.19
CA ARG A 254 -6.53 14.96 3.18
C ARG A 254 -5.91 13.86 4.02
N ALA A 255 -6.02 13.96 5.34
CA ALA A 255 -5.68 12.86 6.23
C ALA A 255 -6.56 11.64 5.93
N VAL A 256 -5.93 10.49 5.71
CA VAL A 256 -6.58 9.19 5.53
C VAL A 256 -6.40 8.45 6.85
N PRO A 257 -7.42 8.40 7.72
CA PRO A 257 -7.31 7.63 8.95
C PRO A 257 -7.16 6.14 8.63
N PRO A 258 -6.52 5.36 9.52
CA PRO A 258 -6.64 3.92 9.47
C PRO A 258 -8.11 3.50 9.46
N GLU A 259 -8.44 2.45 8.72
CA GLU A 259 -9.81 1.92 8.67
C GLU A 259 -9.79 0.40 8.85
N ILE A 260 -10.76 -0.11 9.59
CA ILE A 260 -10.94 -1.54 9.86
C ILE A 260 -12.11 -2.04 9.02
N LEU A 261 -11.92 -3.20 8.41
CA LEU A 261 -12.98 -4.01 7.82
C LEU A 261 -13.07 -5.31 8.59
N ASP A 262 -14.29 -5.69 8.93
CA ASP A 262 -14.63 -6.99 9.49
C ASP A 262 -15.25 -7.85 8.38
N LEU A 263 -14.69 -9.03 8.12
CA LEU A 263 -15.12 -9.90 7.03
C LEU A 263 -16.58 -10.34 7.24
N ASP A 264 -16.92 -10.80 8.44
CA ASP A 264 -18.25 -11.34 8.73
C ASP A 264 -19.34 -10.26 8.67
N GLU A 265 -19.06 -9.05 9.15
CA GLU A 265 -19.95 -7.91 9.00
C GLU A 265 -20.22 -7.60 7.52
N ASN A 266 -19.16 -7.57 6.71
CA ASN A 266 -19.28 -7.30 5.28
C ASN A 266 -20.04 -8.41 4.55
N LEU A 267 -19.76 -9.68 4.85
CA LEU A 267 -20.48 -10.82 4.29
C LEU A 267 -21.97 -10.79 4.64
N ARG A 268 -22.32 -10.49 5.91
CA ARG A 268 -23.72 -10.33 6.35
C ARG A 268 -24.41 -9.17 5.65
N ALA A 269 -23.78 -8.00 5.60
CA ALA A 269 -24.35 -6.81 4.95
C ALA A 269 -24.56 -7.03 3.44
N LEU A 270 -23.63 -7.74 2.80
CA LEU A 270 -23.71 -8.13 1.41
C LEU A 270 -24.59 -9.36 1.17
N GLY A 271 -25.04 -10.07 2.20
CA GLY A 271 -25.79 -11.31 2.07
C GLY A 271 -25.09 -12.32 1.16
N LEU A 272 -23.77 -12.44 1.28
CA LEU A 272 -22.92 -13.31 0.49
C LEU A 272 -22.11 -14.24 1.41
N SER A 273 -21.74 -15.41 0.90
CA SER A 273 -20.64 -16.22 1.43
C SER A 273 -19.28 -15.67 0.97
N ARG A 274 -18.18 -16.16 1.55
CA ARG A 274 -16.83 -15.78 1.13
C ARG A 274 -16.55 -16.23 -0.31
N GLU A 275 -17.02 -17.42 -0.68
CA GLU A 275 -16.93 -17.98 -2.02
C GLU A 275 -17.63 -17.06 -3.04
N GLN A 276 -18.82 -16.56 -2.68
CA GLN A 276 -19.53 -15.58 -3.50
C GLN A 276 -18.85 -14.21 -3.53
N LEU A 277 -18.17 -13.80 -2.45
CA LEU A 277 -17.36 -12.57 -2.47
C LEU A 277 -16.15 -12.70 -3.41
N ILE A 278 -15.53 -13.89 -3.49
CA ILE A 278 -14.48 -14.20 -4.47
C ILE A 278 -15.06 -14.12 -5.89
N ASP A 279 -16.25 -14.67 -6.14
CA ASP A 279 -16.92 -14.55 -7.43
C ASP A 279 -17.17 -13.08 -7.83
N VAL A 280 -17.61 -12.27 -6.86
CA VAL A 280 -17.77 -10.82 -7.04
C VAL A 280 -16.44 -10.18 -7.43
N ALA A 281 -15.33 -10.54 -6.76
CA ALA A 281 -14.00 -10.02 -7.06
C ALA A 281 -13.55 -10.40 -8.48
N ILE A 282 -13.76 -11.64 -8.90
CA ILE A 282 -13.42 -12.12 -10.25
C ILE A 282 -14.24 -11.38 -11.32
N LEU A 283 -15.53 -11.13 -11.09
CA LEU A 283 -16.35 -10.34 -12.01
C LEU A 283 -15.88 -8.89 -12.14
N VAL A 284 -15.45 -8.27 -11.04
CA VAL A 284 -14.93 -6.89 -11.01
C VAL A 284 -13.54 -6.81 -11.64
N GLY A 285 -12.71 -7.84 -11.44
CA GLY A 285 -11.32 -7.88 -11.82
C GLY A 285 -10.40 -7.92 -10.60
N THR A 286 -9.41 -8.81 -10.66
CA THR A 286 -8.39 -9.04 -9.63
C THR A 286 -7.01 -8.93 -10.25
N ASP A 287 -5.95 -9.10 -9.46
CA ASP A 287 -4.59 -9.25 -10.00
C ASP A 287 -4.42 -10.51 -10.88
N PHE A 288 -5.38 -11.43 -10.88
CA PHE A 288 -5.35 -12.67 -11.67
C PHE A 288 -6.19 -12.59 -12.95
N ASN A 289 -7.07 -11.60 -13.08
CA ASN A 289 -7.94 -11.44 -14.25
C ASN A 289 -8.46 -10.02 -14.43
N VAL A 290 -8.75 -9.63 -15.67
CA VAL A 290 -9.13 -8.26 -16.03
C VAL A 290 -10.54 -7.83 -15.58
N GLY A 291 -11.36 -8.77 -15.13
CA GLY A 291 -12.79 -8.55 -14.86
C GLY A 291 -13.66 -8.56 -16.11
N VAL A 292 -14.97 -8.52 -15.91
CA VAL A 292 -15.95 -8.50 -16.99
C VAL A 292 -16.34 -7.06 -17.30
N LYS A 293 -16.17 -6.65 -18.56
CA LYS A 293 -16.47 -5.28 -18.99
C LYS A 293 -17.93 -4.92 -18.68
N GLY A 294 -18.11 -3.79 -17.99
CA GLY A 294 -19.44 -3.29 -17.60
C GLY A 294 -19.98 -3.83 -16.27
N ILE A 295 -19.27 -4.76 -15.61
CA ILE A 295 -19.64 -5.27 -14.29
C ILE A 295 -18.78 -4.61 -13.21
N GLY A 296 -19.32 -3.57 -12.57
CA GLY A 296 -18.70 -2.96 -11.39
C GLY A 296 -19.12 -3.63 -10.07
N PRO A 297 -18.56 -3.21 -8.92
CA PRO A 297 -18.73 -3.93 -7.63
C PRO A 297 -20.18 -4.12 -7.19
N LYS A 298 -20.99 -3.07 -7.29
CA LYS A 298 -22.42 -3.13 -6.94
C LYS A 298 -23.20 -4.06 -7.88
N THR A 299 -22.87 -4.02 -9.17
CA THR A 299 -23.48 -4.88 -10.19
C THR A 299 -23.09 -6.33 -9.96
N ALA A 300 -21.81 -6.61 -9.68
CA ALA A 300 -21.31 -7.94 -9.38
C ALA A 300 -22.04 -8.57 -8.19
N VAL A 301 -22.20 -7.84 -7.08
CA VAL A 301 -22.97 -8.32 -5.91
C VAL A 301 -24.41 -8.66 -6.29
N LYS A 302 -25.09 -7.78 -7.04
CA LYS A 302 -26.46 -8.04 -7.51
C LYS A 302 -26.51 -9.32 -8.34
N ARG A 303 -25.58 -9.49 -9.29
CA ARG A 303 -25.54 -10.65 -10.17
C ARG A 303 -25.24 -11.95 -9.43
N ILE A 304 -24.29 -11.96 -8.50
CA ILE A 304 -23.98 -13.16 -7.73
C ILE A 304 -25.13 -13.56 -6.81
N ARG A 305 -25.89 -12.61 -6.27
CA ARG A 305 -27.15 -12.92 -5.55
C ARG A 305 -28.21 -13.55 -6.47
N GLU A 306 -28.32 -13.09 -7.72
CA GLU A 306 -29.25 -13.63 -8.71
C GLU A 306 -28.84 -15.04 -9.18
N TRP A 307 -27.55 -15.24 -9.48
CA TRP A 307 -27.04 -16.49 -10.05
C TRP A 307 -26.71 -17.55 -8.98
N GLY A 308 -26.44 -17.12 -7.75
CA GLY A 308 -25.93 -17.94 -6.65
C GLY A 308 -24.43 -18.23 -6.75
N ALA A 309 -23.91 -18.48 -7.94
CA ALA A 309 -22.48 -18.70 -8.20
C ALA A 309 -22.10 -18.24 -9.61
N ILE A 310 -20.84 -17.87 -9.82
CA ILE A 310 -20.33 -17.39 -11.11
C ILE A 310 -20.49 -18.42 -12.24
N GLY A 311 -20.42 -19.72 -11.92
CA GLY A 311 -20.63 -20.81 -12.88
C GLY A 311 -22.06 -20.89 -13.46
N ARG A 312 -23.03 -20.23 -12.82
CA ARG A 312 -24.42 -20.13 -13.28
C ARG A 312 -24.70 -18.82 -14.04
N ALA A 313 -23.67 -18.02 -14.33
CA ALA A 313 -23.81 -16.80 -15.11
C ALA A 313 -24.28 -17.12 -16.56
N PRO A 314 -24.94 -16.17 -17.24
CA PRO A 314 -25.28 -16.27 -18.66
C PRO A 314 -24.05 -16.55 -19.54
N LEU A 315 -24.28 -17.17 -20.70
CA LEU A 315 -23.21 -17.60 -21.60
C LEU A 315 -22.28 -16.44 -21.98
N GLU A 316 -22.84 -15.27 -22.25
CA GLU A 316 -22.07 -14.07 -22.65
C GLU A 316 -21.10 -13.61 -21.55
N VAL A 317 -21.48 -13.79 -20.28
CA VAL A 317 -20.62 -13.48 -19.14
C VAL A 317 -19.55 -14.55 -18.98
N ARG A 318 -19.93 -15.83 -19.13
CA ARG A 318 -19.00 -16.96 -19.03
C ARG A 318 -17.92 -16.93 -20.12
N GLU A 319 -18.26 -16.51 -21.34
CA GLU A 319 -17.31 -16.33 -22.43
C GLU A 319 -16.35 -15.14 -22.21
N ALA A 320 -16.77 -14.13 -21.43
CA ALA A 320 -15.94 -12.99 -21.08
C ALA A 320 -15.02 -13.26 -19.87
N LEU A 321 -15.23 -14.35 -19.14
CA LEU A 321 -14.41 -14.77 -18.02
C LEU A 321 -13.13 -15.46 -18.51
N PRO A 322 -12.05 -15.45 -17.71
CA PRO A 322 -10.84 -16.16 -18.08
C PRO A 322 -11.07 -17.67 -18.04
N VAL A 323 -10.36 -18.44 -18.87
CA VAL A 323 -10.53 -19.91 -18.95
C VAL A 323 -10.25 -20.61 -17.61
N ASN A 324 -9.42 -20.00 -16.75
CA ASN A 324 -8.96 -20.52 -15.47
C ASN A 324 -9.72 -19.98 -14.24
N VAL A 325 -10.99 -19.58 -14.35
CA VAL A 325 -11.79 -19.08 -13.20
C VAL A 325 -11.73 -20.02 -12.01
N GLU A 326 -11.91 -21.33 -12.21
CA GLU A 326 -11.90 -22.32 -11.12
C GLU A 326 -10.55 -22.36 -10.40
N THR A 327 -9.44 -22.19 -11.15
CA THR A 327 -8.10 -22.10 -10.56
C THR A 327 -7.94 -20.83 -9.72
N ILE A 328 -8.47 -19.69 -10.18
CA ILE A 328 -8.45 -18.43 -9.42
C ILE A 328 -9.29 -18.56 -8.14
N GLN A 329 -10.49 -19.14 -8.22
CA GLN A 329 -11.34 -19.40 -7.06
C GLN A 329 -10.62 -20.31 -6.05
N SER A 330 -10.06 -21.43 -6.51
CA SER A 330 -9.33 -22.38 -5.68
C SER A 330 -8.13 -21.72 -5.00
N PHE A 331 -7.41 -20.83 -5.71
CA PHE A 331 -6.28 -20.10 -5.16
C PHE A 331 -6.68 -19.16 -4.01
N PHE A 332 -7.81 -18.44 -4.10
CA PHE A 332 -8.30 -17.62 -2.98
C PHE A 332 -8.86 -18.45 -1.83
N GLN A 333 -9.47 -19.60 -2.13
CA GLN A 333 -10.07 -20.47 -1.10
C GLN A 333 -9.01 -21.22 -0.32
N ASN A 334 -7.98 -21.74 -1.00
CA ASN A 334 -6.93 -22.60 -0.47
C ASN A 334 -5.54 -22.13 -0.95
N PRO A 335 -5.10 -20.91 -0.57
CA PRO A 335 -3.81 -20.39 -1.00
C PRO A 335 -2.65 -21.17 -0.37
N PRO A 336 -1.48 -21.26 -1.03
CA PRO A 336 -0.26 -21.77 -0.40
C PRO A 336 0.17 -20.86 0.76
N VAL A 337 0.19 -21.40 1.97
CA VAL A 337 0.59 -20.69 3.20
C VAL A 337 1.51 -21.56 4.05
N SER A 338 2.45 -20.91 4.73
CA SER A 338 3.32 -21.52 5.73
C SER A 338 2.58 -21.61 7.06
N THR A 339 2.70 -22.76 7.70
CA THR A 339 2.15 -23.04 9.04
C THR A 339 3.18 -22.85 10.14
N GLU A 340 4.40 -22.41 9.81
CA GLU A 340 5.43 -22.13 10.78
C GLU A 340 4.97 -21.10 11.82
N PRO A 341 5.41 -21.23 13.08
CA PRO A 341 5.07 -20.26 14.12
C PRO A 341 5.76 -18.93 13.84
N VAL A 342 5.08 -17.83 14.16
CA VAL A 342 5.67 -16.50 14.09
C VAL A 342 6.63 -16.32 15.27
N ALA A 343 7.84 -15.87 14.99
CA ALA A 343 8.81 -15.55 16.04
C ALA A 343 8.27 -14.41 16.94
N PRO A 344 8.55 -14.42 18.25
CA PRO A 344 8.21 -13.29 19.11
C PRO A 344 9.01 -12.05 18.72
N ILE A 345 8.52 -10.87 19.12
CA ILE A 345 9.33 -9.65 19.06
C ILE A 345 10.50 -9.81 20.03
N GLY A 346 11.71 -9.59 19.52
CA GLY A 346 12.96 -9.63 20.26
C GLY A 346 13.50 -8.24 20.58
N GLU A 347 14.69 -8.21 21.16
CA GLU A 347 15.43 -6.98 21.41
C GLU A 347 16.17 -6.51 20.14
N PRO A 348 16.34 -5.17 19.96
CA PRO A 348 17.14 -4.65 18.86
C PRO A 348 18.63 -4.98 19.02
N ASP A 349 19.30 -5.26 17.90
CA ASP A 349 20.77 -5.37 17.82
C ASP A 349 21.37 -4.02 17.43
N ASP A 350 21.68 -3.21 18.44
CA ASP A 350 22.22 -1.86 18.28
C ASP A 350 23.49 -1.83 17.42
N HIS A 351 24.43 -2.75 17.68
CA HIS A 351 25.69 -2.81 16.94
C HIS A 351 25.45 -3.17 15.48
N GLY A 352 24.60 -4.16 15.22
CA GLY A 352 24.20 -4.54 13.88
C GLY A 352 23.46 -3.42 13.13
N LEU A 353 22.62 -2.63 13.83
CA LEU A 353 21.94 -1.46 13.28
C LEU A 353 22.93 -0.37 12.85
N TYR A 354 23.92 -0.03 13.69
CA TYR A 354 24.96 0.94 13.31
C TYR A 354 25.76 0.45 12.11
N ARG A 355 26.26 -0.78 12.14
CA ARG A 355 27.03 -1.35 11.03
C ARG A 355 26.22 -1.29 9.73
N PHE A 356 25.00 -1.81 9.74
CA PHE A 356 24.20 -1.93 8.53
C PHE A 356 23.73 -0.57 7.99
N LEU A 357 23.18 0.30 8.84
CA LEU A 357 22.60 1.56 8.39
C LEU A 357 23.66 2.65 8.20
N CYS A 358 24.59 2.81 9.14
CA CYS A 358 25.62 3.86 9.05
C CYS A 358 26.75 3.46 8.11
N ASP A 359 27.44 2.36 8.41
CA ASP A 359 28.68 2.02 7.70
C ASP A 359 28.38 1.52 6.28
N GLU A 360 27.40 0.62 6.15
CA GLU A 360 27.11 0.02 4.85
C GLU A 360 26.10 0.79 4.00
N ARG A 361 25.24 1.64 4.58
CA ARG A 361 24.16 2.35 3.85
C ARG A 361 24.19 3.87 4.02
N GLY A 362 25.19 4.42 4.70
CA GLY A 362 25.47 5.85 4.74
C GLY A 362 24.45 6.70 5.53
N PHE A 363 23.70 6.10 6.47
CA PHE A 363 22.82 6.83 7.35
C PHE A 363 23.63 7.63 8.39
N ALA A 364 23.11 8.80 8.76
CA ALA A 364 23.75 9.64 9.76
C ALA A 364 23.59 8.99 11.14
N ARG A 365 24.70 8.85 11.88
CA ARG A 365 24.75 8.15 13.17
C ARG A 365 23.79 8.73 14.21
N ASP A 366 23.67 10.06 14.27
CA ASP A 366 22.77 10.77 15.19
C ASP A 366 21.29 10.38 15.01
N ARG A 367 20.89 10.03 13.77
CA ARG A 367 19.53 9.58 13.48
C ARG A 367 19.29 8.16 13.99
N ILE A 368 20.30 7.29 13.89
CA ILE A 368 20.21 5.91 14.37
C ILE A 368 20.24 5.87 15.90
N GLU A 369 21.08 6.69 16.54
CA GLU A 369 21.11 6.88 18.00
C GLU A 369 19.75 7.25 18.56
N LYS A 370 19.04 8.18 17.90
CA LYS A 370 17.67 8.59 18.31
C LYS A 370 16.65 7.46 18.16
N VAL A 371 16.81 6.57 17.19
CA VAL A 371 15.94 5.42 16.98
C VAL A 371 16.17 4.38 18.07
N ILE A 372 17.43 4.00 18.31
CA ILE A 372 17.81 3.05 19.36
C ILE A 372 17.35 3.54 20.73
N ALA A 373 17.65 4.79 21.10
CA ALA A 373 17.22 5.36 22.37
C ALA A 373 15.69 5.41 22.54
N ARG A 374 14.92 5.39 21.44
CA ARG A 374 13.45 5.26 21.52
C ARG A 374 13.01 3.82 21.75
N LEU A 375 13.67 2.85 21.13
CA LEU A 375 13.39 1.42 21.31
C LEU A 375 13.71 0.99 22.75
N ASP A 376 14.86 1.36 23.31
CA ASP A 376 15.26 1.01 24.69
C ASP A 376 14.25 1.50 25.73
N ARG A 377 13.74 2.73 25.54
CA ARG A 377 12.71 3.31 26.41
C ARG A 377 11.38 2.57 26.35
N ALA A 378 11.08 1.88 25.25
CA ALA A 378 9.87 1.08 25.14
C ALA A 378 10.04 -0.28 25.82
N THR A 379 11.18 -0.95 25.61
CA THR A 379 11.50 -2.24 26.23
C THR A 379 11.52 -2.16 27.76
N SER A 380 12.12 -1.10 28.30
CA SER A 380 12.17 -0.83 29.75
C SER A 380 10.80 -0.52 30.38
N ARG A 381 9.84 0.04 29.62
CA ARG A 381 8.47 0.30 30.10
C ARG A 381 7.62 -0.95 30.14
N GLN A 382 7.80 -1.87 29.17
CA GLN A 382 7.07 -3.13 29.13
C GLN A 382 7.45 -4.03 30.32
N THR A 383 8.74 -4.12 30.64
CA THR A 383 9.24 -4.90 31.80
C THR A 383 8.72 -4.40 33.16
N THR A 384 8.38 -3.11 33.30
CA THR A 384 7.79 -2.56 34.54
C THR A 384 6.27 -2.73 34.65
N LEU A 385 5.56 -3.09 33.57
CA LEU A 385 4.10 -3.28 33.57
C LEU A 385 3.70 -4.76 33.74
N ASP A 386 4.63 -5.68 33.50
CA ASP A 386 4.44 -7.13 33.64
C ASP A 386 4.87 -7.68 35.02
N ILE A 387 5.22 -6.79 35.97
CA ILE A 387 5.50 -7.06 37.40
C ILE A 387 4.39 -6.45 38.24
#